data_AF-A0A8F5VPX9-F1
#
_entry.id   AF-A0A8F5VPX9-F1
#
_cell.length_a   1.000
_cell.length_b   1.000
_cell.length_c   1.000
_cell.angle_alpha   90.00
_cell.angle_beta   90.00
_cell.angle_gamma   90.00
#
_symmetry.space_group_name_H-M   'P 1'
#
loop_
_entity.id
_entity.type
_entity.pdbx_description
1 polymer ?
#
loop_
_entity_poly.entity_id
_entity_poly.type
_entity_poly.pdbx_seq_one_letter_code
_entity_poly.pdbx_strand_id
1 'polypeptide(L)'
;MDPQITFITSLQSHAAIIDPLMQFFAFIGQPEFSLLLIPLIVWCLDRQLGIRILLLVSLSGAICDIIKIAFHTPRPYWVTTEVKALGNYPSFGFPSGHAQNAVLLFGLIATWMKKAWISVVCVIFILLIGLSRVYQAVHYPLDIAGGFAVGLLLLLLYVKFEKPVGKFVKNQSISMQITLSCMGSLILILLSFMALLSLGSWQVPLSWSTLAFQQSSIR
;
A
#
# COMPACT_ATOMS: atom_id res chain seq x y z
N MET A 1 -24.52 -0.41 -14.42
CA MET A 1 -23.42 -1.27 -13.93
C MET A 1 -22.26 -0.35 -13.56
N ASP A 2 -21.65 -0.52 -12.38
CA ASP A 2 -20.51 0.32 -11.97
C ASP A 2 -19.36 0.13 -12.98
N PRO A 3 -18.81 1.20 -13.59
CA PRO A 3 -17.70 1.10 -14.53
C PRO A 3 -16.47 0.37 -13.96
N GLN A 4 -16.22 0.50 -12.67
CA GLN A 4 -15.09 -0.15 -12.00
C GLN A 4 -15.30 -1.66 -11.87
N ILE A 5 -16.52 -2.11 -11.56
CA ILE A 5 -16.89 -3.52 -11.53
C ILE A 5 -16.82 -4.12 -12.95
N THR A 6 -17.29 -3.37 -13.94
CA THR A 6 -17.20 -3.76 -15.36
C THR A 6 -15.75 -3.95 -15.79
N PHE A 7 -14.85 -3.08 -15.33
CA PHE A 7 -13.42 -3.21 -15.59
C PHE A 7 -12.81 -4.46 -14.93
N ILE A 8 -13.14 -4.73 -13.66
CA ILE A 8 -12.67 -5.92 -12.94
C ILE A 8 -13.13 -7.20 -13.66
N THR A 9 -14.41 -7.30 -13.99
CA THR A 9 -14.98 -8.48 -14.66
C THR A 9 -14.41 -8.68 -16.06
N SER A 10 -14.14 -7.61 -16.80
CA SER A 10 -13.44 -7.66 -18.09
C SER A 10 -12.00 -8.18 -17.98
N LEU A 11 -11.26 -7.83 -16.92
CA LEU A 11 -9.95 -8.45 -16.66
C LEU A 11 -10.10 -9.94 -16.33
N GLN A 12 -11.06 -10.28 -15.46
CA GLN A 12 -11.27 -11.66 -15.01
C GLN A 12 -11.77 -12.60 -16.12
N SER A 13 -12.46 -12.09 -17.16
CA SER A 13 -12.86 -12.91 -18.30
C SER A 13 -11.67 -13.44 -19.12
N HIS A 14 -10.50 -12.82 -18.98
CA HIS A 14 -9.25 -13.24 -19.62
C HIS A 14 -8.32 -14.03 -18.67
N ALA A 15 -8.82 -14.50 -17.53
CA ALA A 15 -8.03 -15.14 -16.48
C ALA A 15 -7.13 -16.29 -17.00
N ALA A 16 -7.59 -17.10 -17.95
CA ALA A 16 -6.80 -18.21 -18.50
C ALA A 16 -5.41 -17.79 -19.04
N ILE A 17 -5.26 -16.52 -19.46
CA ILE A 17 -4.02 -15.99 -20.03
C ILE A 17 -3.27 -15.15 -18.98
N ILE A 18 -3.98 -14.30 -18.24
CA ILE A 18 -3.34 -13.28 -17.39
C ILE A 18 -3.13 -13.71 -15.94
N ASP A 19 -3.81 -14.76 -15.47
CA ASP A 19 -3.81 -15.14 -14.06
C ASP A 19 -2.41 -15.42 -13.49
N PRO A 20 -1.51 -16.18 -14.14
CA PRO A 20 -0.16 -16.42 -13.62
C PRO A 20 0.64 -15.12 -13.46
N LEU A 21 0.51 -14.21 -14.42
CA LEU A 21 1.17 -12.91 -14.39
C LEU A 21 0.64 -12.05 -13.24
N MET A 22 -0.69 -12.00 -13.10
CA MET A 22 -1.34 -11.25 -12.03
C MET A 22 -1.00 -11.82 -10.66
N GLN A 23 -0.96 -13.15 -10.50
CA GLN A 23 -0.53 -13.81 -9.25
C GLN A 23 0.94 -13.52 -8.90
N PHE A 24 1.82 -13.44 -9.90
CA PHE A 24 3.22 -13.10 -9.69
C PHE A 24 3.41 -11.67 -9.17
N PHE A 25 2.83 -10.68 -9.84
CA PHE A 25 2.91 -9.29 -9.37
C PHE A 25 2.13 -9.09 -8.07
N ALA A 26 1.07 -9.87 -7.88
CA ALA A 26 0.36 -9.93 -6.65
C ALA A 26 1.25 -10.36 -5.47
N PHE A 27 2.09 -11.38 -5.66
CA PHE A 27 3.04 -11.86 -4.67
C PHE A 27 4.11 -10.81 -4.36
N ILE A 28 4.70 -10.16 -5.39
CA ILE A 28 5.68 -9.08 -5.19
C ILE A 28 5.11 -7.94 -4.36
N GLY A 29 3.83 -7.60 -4.55
CA GLY A 29 3.17 -6.53 -3.81
C GLY A 29 2.88 -6.87 -2.34
N GLN A 30 2.97 -8.14 -1.93
CA GLN A 30 2.61 -8.54 -0.58
C GLN A 30 3.64 -8.07 0.47
N PRO A 31 3.22 -7.78 1.72
CA PRO A 31 4.13 -7.48 2.81
C PRO A 31 5.18 -8.57 3.06
N GLU A 32 4.81 -9.86 2.91
CA GLU A 32 5.70 -11.01 3.11
C GLU A 32 6.88 -10.99 2.14
N PHE A 33 6.65 -10.58 0.89
CA PHE A 33 7.74 -10.40 -0.07
C PHE A 33 8.70 -9.29 0.37
N SER A 34 8.15 -8.18 0.88
CA SER A 34 8.97 -7.07 1.40
C SER A 34 9.78 -7.48 2.63
N LEU A 35 9.23 -8.34 3.51
CA LEU A 35 9.94 -8.88 4.67
C LEU A 35 11.15 -9.74 4.28
N LEU A 36 11.14 -10.36 3.10
CA LEU A 36 12.29 -11.10 2.56
C LEU A 36 13.25 -10.18 1.80
N LEU A 37 12.73 -9.26 0.99
CA LEU A 37 13.53 -8.39 0.14
C LEU A 37 14.33 -7.36 0.94
N ILE A 38 13.74 -6.74 1.97
CA ILE A 38 14.42 -5.67 2.73
C ILE A 38 15.70 -6.17 3.41
N PRO A 39 15.72 -7.30 4.14
CA PRO A 39 16.95 -7.87 4.69
C PRO A 39 18.01 -8.17 3.63
N LEU A 40 17.61 -8.69 2.46
CA LEU A 40 18.53 -8.92 1.35
C LEU A 40 19.17 -7.62 0.85
N ILE A 41 18.39 -6.54 0.73
CA ILE A 41 18.93 -5.23 0.39
C ILE A 41 19.90 -4.75 1.48
N VAL A 42 19.54 -4.89 2.75
CA VAL A 42 20.36 -4.46 3.89
C VAL A 42 21.70 -5.20 3.95
N TRP A 43 21.69 -6.52 3.76
CA TRP A 43 22.86 -7.37 3.95
C TRP A 43 23.72 -7.52 2.70
N CYS A 44 23.11 -7.51 1.52
CA CYS A 44 23.80 -7.87 0.28
C CYS A 44 23.98 -6.71 -0.71
N LEU A 45 23.27 -5.58 -0.55
CA LEU A 45 23.33 -4.46 -1.50
C LEU A 45 23.75 -3.14 -0.85
N ASP A 46 22.87 -2.51 -0.08
CA ASP A 46 23.10 -1.22 0.54
C ASP A 46 22.28 -1.10 1.83
N ARG A 47 22.99 -1.09 2.97
CA ARG A 47 22.41 -0.98 4.31
C ARG A 47 21.54 0.26 4.48
N GLN A 48 21.97 1.40 3.95
CA GLN A 48 21.19 2.64 4.08
C GLN A 48 19.91 2.53 3.25
N LEU A 49 19.99 2.12 1.99
CA LEU A 49 18.81 1.93 1.15
C LEU A 49 17.76 1.03 1.82
N GLY A 50 18.19 -0.12 2.34
CA GLY A 50 17.28 -1.06 3.00
C GLY A 50 16.59 -0.46 4.23
N ILE A 51 17.34 0.25 5.09
CA ILE A 51 16.76 0.95 6.26
C ILE A 51 15.78 2.06 5.82
N ARG A 52 16.11 2.82 4.76
CA ARG A 52 15.25 3.87 4.23
C ARG A 52 13.92 3.30 3.72
N ILE A 53 13.97 2.20 2.97
CA ILE A 53 12.78 1.48 2.49
C ILE A 53 11.94 1.00 3.67
N LEU A 54 12.57 0.36 4.66
CA LEU A 54 11.88 -0.14 5.85
C LEU A 54 11.11 0.97 6.56
N LEU A 55 11.78 2.09 6.88
CA LEU A 55 11.17 3.22 7.57
C LEU A 55 10.00 3.83 6.77
N LEU A 56 10.16 3.98 5.45
CA LEU A 56 9.10 4.53 4.61
C LEU A 56 7.90 3.61 4.47
N VAL A 57 8.12 2.30 4.30
CA VAL A 57 7.03 1.32 4.22
C VAL A 57 6.28 1.22 5.56
N SER A 58 6.98 1.30 6.70
CA SER A 58 6.34 1.35 8.01
C SER A 58 5.49 2.61 8.21
N LEU A 59 6.03 3.79 7.87
CA LEU A 59 5.28 5.06 7.92
C LEU A 59 4.07 5.04 6.98
N SER A 60 4.26 4.49 5.78
CA SER A 60 3.23 4.30 4.76
C SER A 60 2.07 3.45 5.27
N GLY A 61 2.36 2.33 5.94
CA GLY A 61 1.34 1.47 6.55
C GLY A 61 0.45 2.23 7.53
N ALA A 62 1.05 2.97 8.47
CA ALA A 62 0.31 3.77 9.44
C ALA A 62 -0.59 4.82 8.76
N ILE A 63 -0.07 5.55 7.77
CA ILE A 63 -0.84 6.53 7.01
C ILE A 63 -1.98 5.87 6.23
N CYS A 64 -1.73 4.72 5.61
CA CYS A 64 -2.72 3.97 4.86
C CYS A 64 -3.89 3.52 5.76
N ASP A 65 -3.59 3.02 6.96
CA ASP A 65 -4.61 2.58 7.92
C ASP A 65 -5.45 3.76 8.44
N ILE A 66 -4.82 4.91 8.72
CA ILE A 66 -5.51 6.15 9.08
C ILE A 66 -6.51 6.55 7.99
N ILE A 67 -6.07 6.58 6.73
CA ILE A 67 -6.93 6.98 5.60
C ILE A 67 -8.03 5.92 5.37
N LYS A 68 -7.71 4.63 5.49
CA LYS A 68 -8.69 3.54 5.38
C LYS A 68 -9.84 3.70 6.37
N ILE A 69 -9.53 4.03 7.61
CA ILE A 69 -10.55 4.26 8.64
C ILE A 69 -11.34 5.53 8.32
N ALA A 70 -10.68 6.61 7.92
CA ALA A 70 -11.32 7.88 7.63
C ALA A 70 -12.31 7.83 6.46
N PHE A 71 -12.03 7.00 5.44
CA PHE A 71 -12.90 6.85 4.26
C PHE A 71 -13.85 5.65 4.34
N HIS A 72 -13.48 4.63 5.13
CA HIS A 72 -14.26 3.42 5.42
C HIS A 72 -15.02 2.82 4.21
N THR A 73 -14.34 2.74 3.05
CA THR A 73 -14.95 2.26 1.81
C THR A 73 -14.96 0.73 1.71
N PRO A 74 -16.03 0.12 1.17
CA PRO A 74 -16.06 -1.31 0.94
C PRO A 74 -15.12 -1.71 -0.19
N ARG A 75 -14.78 -3.00 -0.25
CA ARG A 75 -14.09 -3.60 -1.39
C ARG A 75 -15.10 -4.12 -2.42
N PRO A 76 -14.71 -4.35 -3.69
CA PRO A 76 -15.62 -4.88 -4.72
C PRO A 76 -16.36 -6.15 -4.27
N TYR A 77 -15.62 -7.13 -3.76
CA TYR A 77 -16.16 -8.41 -3.31
C TYR A 77 -17.04 -8.33 -2.04
N TRP A 78 -17.07 -7.18 -1.36
CA TRP A 78 -17.94 -6.97 -0.20
C TRP A 78 -19.36 -6.59 -0.62
N VAL A 79 -19.56 -6.07 -1.83
CA VAL A 79 -20.84 -5.46 -2.23
C VAL A 79 -21.50 -6.10 -3.45
N THR A 80 -20.78 -6.91 -4.22
CA THR A 80 -21.35 -7.58 -5.40
C THR A 80 -20.76 -8.97 -5.63
N THR A 81 -21.58 -9.89 -6.13
CA THR A 81 -21.20 -11.25 -6.61
C THR A 81 -20.71 -11.27 -8.05
N GLU A 82 -20.73 -10.13 -8.74
CA GLU A 82 -20.30 -10.03 -10.15
C GLU A 82 -18.80 -10.30 -10.33
N VAL A 83 -17.99 -10.05 -9.28
CA VAL A 83 -16.54 -10.25 -9.29
C VAL A 83 -16.16 -11.51 -8.54
N LYS A 84 -15.05 -12.14 -8.95
CA LYS A 84 -14.46 -13.26 -8.21
C LYS A 84 -13.43 -12.73 -7.20
N ALA A 85 -13.64 -12.97 -5.92
CA ALA A 85 -12.65 -12.66 -4.89
C ALA A 85 -11.43 -13.61 -4.99
N LEU A 86 -10.27 -13.07 -5.35
CA LEU A 86 -9.01 -13.84 -5.41
C LEU A 86 -8.06 -13.46 -4.28
N GLY A 87 -8.54 -12.77 -3.25
CA GLY A 87 -7.84 -12.47 -2.01
C GLY A 87 -8.85 -12.14 -0.91
N ASN A 88 -8.41 -12.20 0.35
CA ASN A 88 -9.25 -11.86 1.49
C ASN A 88 -8.53 -10.86 2.40
N TYR A 89 -9.16 -9.73 2.67
CA TYR A 89 -8.63 -8.67 3.51
C TYR A 89 -9.74 -8.11 4.42
N PRO A 90 -9.55 -8.09 5.74
CA PRO A 90 -10.58 -7.62 6.68
C PRO A 90 -10.66 -6.09 6.79
N SER A 91 -9.74 -5.35 6.17
CA SER A 91 -9.67 -3.87 6.23
C SER A 91 -10.33 -3.20 5.02
N PHE A 92 -10.70 -1.92 5.15
CA PHE A 92 -11.33 -1.10 4.09
C PHE A 92 -10.54 -1.01 2.78
N GLY A 93 -11.21 -0.63 1.69
CA GLY A 93 -10.66 -0.55 0.34
C GLY A 93 -9.69 0.61 0.14
N PHE A 94 -10.15 1.85 0.30
CA PHE A 94 -9.40 3.04 -0.08
C PHE A 94 -8.45 3.51 1.04
N PRO A 95 -7.18 3.85 0.76
CA PRO A 95 -6.42 3.56 -0.46
C PRO A 95 -5.81 2.16 -0.41
N SER A 96 -5.24 1.72 -1.54
CA SER A 96 -4.50 0.46 -1.59
C SER A 96 -3.08 0.59 -1.02
N GLY A 97 -2.84 -0.06 0.13
CA GLY A 97 -1.50 -0.15 0.73
C GLY A 97 -0.47 -0.88 -0.14
N HIS A 98 -0.89 -1.83 -0.97
CA HIS A 98 0.01 -2.54 -1.89
C HIS A 98 0.52 -1.60 -2.99
N ALA A 99 -0.39 -0.80 -3.57
CA ALA A 99 -0.05 0.22 -4.56
C ALA A 99 0.86 1.30 -3.96
N GLN A 100 0.54 1.76 -2.75
CA GLN A 100 1.33 2.75 -2.01
C GLN A 100 2.75 2.25 -1.71
N ASN A 101 2.89 1.04 -1.18
CA ASN A 101 4.18 0.44 -0.86
C ASN A 101 4.99 0.11 -2.12
N ALA A 102 4.35 -0.29 -3.22
CA ALA A 102 5.04 -0.48 -4.49
C ALA A 102 5.70 0.83 -4.96
N VAL A 103 4.99 1.97 -4.90
CA VAL A 103 5.58 3.28 -5.24
C VAL A 103 6.78 3.60 -4.38
N LEU A 104 6.71 3.37 -3.07
CA LEU A 104 7.81 3.66 -2.16
C LEU A 104 9.02 2.75 -2.38
N LEU A 105 8.80 1.44 -2.47
CA LEU A 105 9.86 0.46 -2.68
C LEU A 105 10.56 0.67 -4.02
N PHE A 106 9.80 0.61 -5.12
CA PHE A 106 10.37 0.69 -6.47
C PHE A 106 10.78 2.13 -6.83
N GLY A 107 10.10 3.15 -6.30
CA GLY A 107 10.49 4.54 -6.48
C GLY A 107 11.80 4.89 -5.76
N LEU A 108 12.03 4.36 -4.55
CA LEU A 108 13.33 4.51 -3.89
C LEU A 108 14.44 3.78 -4.66
N ILE A 109 14.19 2.57 -5.16
CA ILE A 109 15.16 1.83 -5.98
C ILE A 109 15.49 2.63 -7.25
N ALA A 110 14.49 3.18 -7.95
CA ALA A 110 14.69 3.98 -9.15
C ALA A 110 15.53 5.24 -8.87
N THR A 111 15.22 5.97 -7.79
CA THR A 111 15.95 7.19 -7.40
C THR A 111 17.36 6.92 -6.88
N TRP A 112 17.61 5.75 -6.28
CA TRP A 112 18.93 5.30 -5.85
C TRP A 112 19.79 4.86 -7.04
N MET A 113 19.24 4.04 -7.94
CA MET A 113 19.98 3.51 -9.10
C MET A 113 20.30 4.57 -10.15
N LYS A 114 19.41 5.55 -10.35
CA LYS A 114 19.55 6.65 -11.34
C LYS A 114 19.80 6.20 -12.78
N LYS A 115 19.38 4.97 -13.14
CA LYS A 115 19.45 4.45 -14.52
C LYS A 115 18.06 4.50 -15.13
N ALA A 116 17.93 5.16 -16.28
CA ALA A 116 16.63 5.37 -16.93
C ALA A 116 15.86 4.06 -17.17
N TRP A 117 16.53 3.01 -17.65
CA TRP A 117 15.91 1.71 -17.88
C TRP A 117 15.40 1.05 -16.59
N ILE A 118 16.10 1.23 -15.46
CA ILE A 118 15.65 0.72 -14.16
C ILE A 118 14.41 1.48 -13.70
N SER A 119 14.39 2.81 -13.86
CA SER A 119 13.21 3.61 -13.53
C SER A 119 11.98 3.15 -14.33
N VAL A 120 12.14 2.84 -15.61
CA VAL A 120 11.06 2.29 -16.45
C VAL A 120 10.57 0.94 -15.89
N VAL A 121 11.48 0.02 -15.58
CA VAL A 121 11.12 -1.28 -14.98
C VAL A 121 10.39 -1.10 -13.64
N CYS A 122 10.87 -0.21 -12.78
CA CYS A 122 10.22 0.11 -11.51
C CYS A 122 8.79 0.64 -11.70
N VAL A 123 8.58 1.54 -12.66
CA VAL A 123 7.23 2.05 -12.99
C VAL A 123 6.32 0.93 -13.50
N ILE A 124 6.82 0.05 -14.36
CA ILE A 124 6.06 -1.12 -14.83
C ILE A 124 5.65 -2.01 -13.65
N PHE A 125 6.55 -2.28 -12.72
CA PHE A 125 6.26 -3.08 -11.52
C PHE A 125 5.18 -2.42 -10.65
N ILE A 126 5.28 -1.10 -10.41
CA ILE A 126 4.27 -0.34 -9.67
C ILE A 126 2.87 -0.50 -10.31
N LEU A 127 2.78 -0.31 -11.63
CA LEU A 127 1.53 -0.41 -12.36
C LEU A 127 0.96 -1.83 -12.35
N LEU A 128 1.80 -2.85 -12.55
CA LEU A 128 1.37 -4.25 -12.57
C LEU A 128 0.98 -4.76 -11.18
N ILE A 129 1.64 -4.31 -10.12
CA ILE A 129 1.22 -4.59 -8.74
C ILE A 129 -0.16 -3.98 -8.48
N GLY A 130 -0.39 -2.72 -8.86
CA GLY A 130 -1.69 -2.08 -8.75
C GLY A 130 -2.77 -2.83 -9.54
N LEU A 131 -2.50 -3.18 -10.80
CA LEU A 131 -3.42 -3.92 -11.65
C LEU A 131 -3.75 -5.30 -11.08
N SER A 132 -2.77 -5.99 -10.50
CA SER A 132 -2.99 -7.31 -9.86
C SER A 132 -4.03 -7.24 -8.73
N ARG A 133 -4.08 -6.13 -7.98
CA ARG A 133 -5.05 -5.92 -6.89
C ARG A 133 -6.47 -5.70 -7.41
N VAL A 134 -6.61 -5.02 -8.55
CA VAL A 134 -7.89 -4.85 -9.25
C VAL A 134 -8.36 -6.19 -9.81
N TYR A 135 -7.46 -6.94 -10.46
CA TYR A 135 -7.74 -8.27 -10.97
C TYR A 135 -8.20 -9.23 -9.86
N GLN A 136 -7.61 -9.15 -8.66
CA GLN A 136 -8.03 -9.96 -7.52
C GLN A 136 -9.37 -9.55 -6.90
N ALA A 137 -10.00 -8.49 -7.42
CA ALA A 137 -11.22 -7.87 -6.91
C ALA A 137 -11.14 -7.40 -5.45
N VAL A 138 -9.93 -7.24 -4.90
CA VAL A 138 -9.73 -6.75 -3.54
C VAL A 138 -9.68 -5.22 -3.47
N HIS A 139 -9.53 -4.54 -4.60
CA HIS A 139 -9.48 -3.09 -4.69
C HIS A 139 -10.18 -2.59 -5.95
N TYR A 140 -10.81 -1.43 -5.84
CA TYR A 140 -11.26 -0.66 -6.98
C TYR A 140 -10.08 0.05 -7.68
N PRO A 141 -10.16 0.37 -8.98
CA PRO A 141 -9.18 1.24 -9.65
C PRO A 141 -8.93 2.55 -8.92
N LEU A 142 -9.97 3.16 -8.31
CA LEU A 142 -9.81 4.38 -7.51
C LEU A 142 -8.96 4.15 -6.25
N ASP A 143 -9.05 2.99 -5.60
CA ASP A 143 -8.20 2.65 -4.45
C ASP A 143 -6.72 2.58 -4.85
N ILE A 144 -6.45 2.07 -6.06
CA ILE A 144 -5.10 2.00 -6.63
C ILE A 144 -4.58 3.38 -6.95
N ALA A 145 -5.38 4.21 -7.62
CA ALA A 145 -5.03 5.59 -7.93
C ALA A 145 -4.73 6.40 -6.65
N GLY A 146 -5.56 6.23 -5.61
CA GLY A 146 -5.33 6.82 -4.29
C GLY A 146 -4.02 6.32 -3.65
N GLY A 147 -3.77 5.01 -3.70
CA GLY A 147 -2.51 4.42 -3.21
C GLY A 147 -1.28 4.96 -3.94
N PHE A 148 -1.34 5.10 -5.27
CA PHE A 148 -0.27 5.71 -6.05
C PHE A 148 -0.06 7.19 -5.70
N ALA A 149 -1.14 7.96 -5.54
CA ALA A 149 -1.06 9.37 -5.19
C ALA A 149 -0.42 9.57 -3.81
N VAL A 150 -0.88 8.84 -2.79
CA VAL A 150 -0.31 8.90 -1.44
C VAL A 150 1.14 8.43 -1.44
N GLY A 151 1.43 7.31 -2.11
CA GLY A 151 2.79 6.76 -2.19
C GLY A 151 3.76 7.72 -2.88
N LEU A 152 3.34 8.35 -3.97
CA LEU A 152 4.15 9.32 -4.70
C LEU A 152 4.38 10.58 -3.87
N LEU A 153 3.35 11.08 -3.18
CA LEU A 153 3.49 12.22 -2.27
C LEU A 153 4.51 11.93 -1.17
N LEU A 154 4.40 10.76 -0.52
CA LEU A 154 5.35 10.34 0.52
C LEU A 154 6.78 10.20 -0.03
N LEU A 155 6.94 9.61 -1.22
CA LEU A 155 8.25 9.49 -1.88
C LEU A 155 8.86 10.87 -2.18
N LEU A 156 8.08 11.78 -2.75
CA LEU A 156 8.55 13.13 -3.09
C LEU A 156 8.94 13.93 -1.84
N LEU A 157 8.12 13.87 -0.78
CA LEU A 157 8.43 14.48 0.50
C LEU A 157 9.71 13.88 1.08
N TYR A 158 9.85 12.56 1.04
CA TYR A 158 11.05 11.89 1.53
C TYR A 158 12.30 12.32 0.77
N VAL A 159 12.32 12.24 -0.56
CA VAL A 159 13.48 12.63 -1.38
C VAL A 159 13.85 14.09 -1.16
N LYS A 160 12.85 14.97 -0.99
CA LYS A 160 13.07 16.40 -0.72
C LYS A 160 13.63 16.67 0.67
N PHE A 161 13.13 15.98 1.69
CA PHE A 161 13.38 16.33 3.10
C PHE A 161 14.34 15.39 3.84
N GLU A 162 14.69 14.22 3.29
CA GLU A 162 15.58 13.26 3.94
C GLU A 162 16.91 13.90 4.37
N LYS A 163 17.61 14.57 3.45
CA LYS A 163 18.90 15.21 3.73
C LYS A 163 18.81 16.35 4.76
N PRO A 164 17.93 17.36 4.61
CA PRO A 164 17.84 18.44 5.59
C PRO A 164 17.37 17.95 6.96
N VAL A 165 16.38 17.04 7.02
CA VAL A 165 15.91 16.46 8.28
C VAL A 165 17.01 15.61 8.92
N GLY A 166 17.70 14.76 8.16
CA GLY A 166 18.80 13.95 8.65
C GLY A 166 19.94 14.79 9.23
N LYS A 167 20.31 15.90 8.58
CA LYS A 167 21.30 16.86 9.08
C LYS A 167 20.83 17.55 10.36
N PHE A 168 19.58 17.99 10.40
CA PHE A 168 18.98 18.60 11.58
C PHE A 168 19.01 17.65 12.79
N VAL A 169 18.49 16.42 12.62
CA VAL A 169 18.43 15.40 13.68
C VAL A 169 19.83 15.02 14.16
N LYS A 170 20.78 14.81 13.25
CA LYS A 170 22.17 14.47 13.61
C LYS A 170 22.88 15.55 14.44
N ASN A 171 22.47 16.81 14.28
CA ASN A 171 23.01 17.94 15.04
C ASN A 171 22.35 18.12 16.42
N GLN A 172 21.33 17.32 16.76
CA GLN A 172 20.68 17.35 18.08
C GLN A 172 21.35 16.36 19.06
N SER A 173 21.18 16.61 20.36
CA SER A 173 21.58 15.67 21.41
C SER A 173 20.81 14.34 21.31
N ILE A 174 21.38 13.25 21.80
CA ILE A 174 20.73 11.92 21.74
C ILE A 174 19.35 11.92 22.41
N SER A 175 19.21 12.64 23.54
CA SER A 175 17.92 12.81 24.23
C SER A 175 16.89 13.46 23.29
N MET A 176 17.27 14.53 22.61
CA MET A 176 16.39 15.22 21.67
C MET A 176 16.05 14.36 20.44
N GLN A 177 16.98 13.55 19.93
CA GLN A 177 16.69 12.61 18.84
C GLN A 177 15.64 11.56 19.24
N ILE A 178 15.75 11.02 20.45
CA ILE A 178 14.77 10.09 21.02
C ILE A 178 13.42 10.81 21.20
N THR A 179 13.42 12.01 21.78
CA THR A 179 12.19 12.82 21.96
C THR A 179 11.50 13.08 20.63
N LEU A 180 12.21 13.52 19.59
CA LEU A 180 11.64 13.77 18.27
C LEU A 180 11.03 12.50 17.66
N SER A 181 11.69 11.35 17.83
CA SER A 181 11.20 10.06 17.34
C SER A 181 9.93 9.64 18.09
N CYS A 182 9.91 9.77 19.42
CA CYS A 182 8.73 9.49 20.23
C CYS A 182 7.56 10.42 19.90
N MET A 183 7.82 11.72 19.70
CA MET A 183 6.80 12.69 19.29
C MET A 183 6.21 12.35 17.93
N GLY A 184 7.04 11.98 16.95
CA GLY A 184 6.57 11.54 15.64
C GLY A 184 5.65 10.32 15.73
N SER A 185 6.05 9.31 16.49
CA SER A 185 5.22 8.12 16.74
C SER A 185 3.92 8.45 17.48
N LEU A 186 3.98 9.33 18.49
CA LEU A 186 2.81 9.76 19.25
C LEU A 186 1.80 10.49 18.35
N ILE A 187 2.27 11.37 17.45
CA ILE A 187 1.41 12.05 16.48
C ILE A 187 0.67 11.02 15.59
N LEU A 188 1.36 10.00 15.08
CA LEU A 188 0.72 8.95 14.28
C LEU A 188 -0.34 8.18 15.07
N ILE A 189 -0.04 7.83 16.34
CA ILE A 189 -0.99 7.15 17.22
C ILE A 189 -2.21 8.03 17.48
N LEU A 190 -2.02 9.32 17.76
CA LEU A 190 -3.11 10.27 17.97
C LEU A 190 -3.95 10.46 16.71
N LEU A 191 -3.33 10.54 15.53
CA LEU A 191 -4.05 10.60 14.25
C LEU A 191 -4.88 9.33 14.00
N SER A 192 -4.32 8.16 14.29
CA SER A 192 -5.04 6.89 14.22
C SER A 192 -6.21 6.84 15.20
N PHE A 193 -6.03 7.34 16.42
CA PHE A 193 -7.09 7.40 17.41
C PHE A 193 -8.20 8.37 16.98
N MET A 194 -7.84 9.54 16.44
CA MET A 194 -8.81 10.48 15.88
C MET A 194 -9.58 9.89 14.70
N ALA A 195 -8.93 9.13 13.82
CA ALA A 195 -9.60 8.41 12.75
C ALA A 195 -10.58 7.36 13.31
N LEU A 196 -10.20 6.61 14.34
CA LEU A 196 -11.11 5.67 15.00
C LEU A 196 -12.32 6.37 15.64
N LEU A 197 -12.10 7.50 16.32
CA LEU A 197 -13.19 8.32 16.88
C LEU A 197 -14.13 8.86 15.80
N SER A 198 -13.61 9.16 14.60
CA SER A 198 -14.41 9.66 13.49
C SER A 198 -15.46 8.67 12.99
N LEU A 199 -15.32 7.38 13.29
CA LEU A 199 -16.35 6.37 12.99
C LEU A 199 -17.63 6.61 13.80
N GLY A 200 -17.55 7.19 15.00
CA GLY A 200 -18.72 7.43 15.85
C GLY A 200 -19.52 6.13 16.11
N SER A 201 -20.77 6.11 15.65
CA SER A 201 -21.67 4.95 15.73
C SER A 201 -21.72 4.11 14.44
N TRP A 202 -20.87 4.42 13.46
CA TRP A 202 -20.82 3.68 12.21
C TRP A 202 -20.41 2.22 12.45
N GLN A 203 -21.12 1.31 11.81
CA GLN A 203 -20.84 -0.12 11.84
C GLN A 203 -20.77 -0.65 10.42
N VAL A 204 -19.96 -1.69 10.22
CA VAL A 204 -19.91 -2.39 8.93
C VAL A 204 -21.29 -2.97 8.65
N PRO A 205 -21.92 -2.63 7.50
CA PRO A 205 -23.21 -3.20 7.12
C PRO A 205 -23.15 -4.73 7.09
N LEU A 206 -24.17 -5.39 7.65
CA LEU A 206 -24.23 -6.86 7.70
C LEU A 206 -24.19 -7.51 6.30
N SER A 207 -24.76 -6.83 5.31
CA SER A 207 -24.69 -7.25 3.91
C SER A 207 -23.26 -7.33 3.40
N TRP A 208 -22.40 -6.38 3.81
CA TRP A 208 -21.00 -6.37 3.40
C TRP A 208 -20.22 -7.52 4.01
N SER A 209 -20.39 -7.74 5.33
CA SER A 209 -19.64 -8.78 6.04
C SER A 209 -20.06 -10.18 5.62
N THR A 210 -21.36 -10.40 5.40
CA THR A 210 -21.90 -11.70 4.95
C THR A 210 -21.42 -12.02 3.54
N LEU A 211 -21.47 -11.05 2.62
CA LEU A 211 -21.01 -11.27 1.26
C LEU A 211 -19.51 -11.45 1.17
N ALA A 212 -18.74 -10.65 1.92
CA ALA A 212 -17.29 -10.80 2.02
C ALA A 212 -16.91 -12.20 2.53
N PHE A 213 -17.60 -12.69 3.57
CA PHE A 213 -17.37 -14.03 4.11
C PHE A 213 -17.69 -15.11 3.07
N GLN A 214 -18.86 -15.02 2.43
CA GLN A 214 -19.30 -15.97 1.40
C GLN A 214 -18.32 -16.04 0.23
N GLN A 215 -17.82 -14.92 -0.28
CA GLN A 215 -16.89 -14.95 -1.41
C GLN A 215 -15.48 -15.36 -1.02
N SER A 216 -15.06 -15.11 0.22
CA SER A 216 -13.74 -15.51 0.70
C SER A 216 -13.63 -17.01 1.04
N SER A 217 -14.76 -17.68 1.30
CA SER A 217 -14.81 -19.09 1.70
C SER A 217 -14.96 -20.08 0.54
N ILE A 218 -15.29 -19.62 -0.68
CA ILE A 218 -15.45 -20.47 -1.88
C ILE A 218 -14.08 -20.72 -2.58
N ARG A 219 -13.03 -20.98 -1.81
CA ARG A 219 -11.69 -21.33 -2.36
C ARG A 219 -11.45 -22.82 -2.38
#